data_AF-A0A3C1DCZ3-F1
#
_entry.id   AF-A0A3C1DCZ3-F1
#
_cell.length_a   1.000
_cell.length_b   1.000
_cell.length_c   1.000
_cell.angle_alpha   90.00
_cell.angle_beta   90.00
_cell.angle_gamma   90.00
#
_symmetry.space_group_name_H-M   'P 1'
#
loop_
_entity.id
_entity.type
_entity.pdbx_description
1 polymer ?
#
loop_
_entity_poly.entity_id
_entity_poly.type
_entity_poly.pdbx_seq_one_letter_code
_entity_poly.pdbx_strand_id
1 'polypeptide(L)' 'MTIRVGINGFGRIGRLVYRTMANDPDIEVVAINDLGDIPTMAHLLKYDSVHGRAFDTVEATDDSIIAD' A
#
# COMPACT_ATOMS: atom_id res chain seq x y z
N MET A 1 -21.34 -2.50 -4.31
CA MET A 1 -21.12 -2.55 -2.85
C MET A 1 -19.68 -2.96 -2.69
N THR A 2 -18.82 -2.07 -2.20
CA THR A 2 -17.35 -2.25 -2.24
C THR A 2 -16.88 -3.02 -1.02
N ILE A 3 -15.99 -3.99 -1.22
CA ILE A 3 -15.39 -4.77 -0.14
C ILE A 3 -14.29 -3.92 0.51
N ARG A 4 -14.43 -3.67 1.82
CA ARG A 4 -13.46 -2.87 2.58
C ARG A 4 -12.45 -3.78 3.25
N VAL A 5 -11.16 -3.54 2.99
CA VAL A 5 -10.06 -4.42 3.42
C VAL A 5 -9.09 -3.65 4.31
N GLY A 6 -8.68 -4.27 5.42
CA GLY A 6 -7.54 -3.84 6.22
C GLY A 6 -6.37 -4.82 6.04
N ILE A 7 -5.14 -4.32 5.98
CA ILE A 7 -3.93 -5.14 5.87
C ILE A 7 -3.11 -5.04 7.16
N ASN A 8 -2.98 -6.15 7.89
CA ASN A 8 -2.13 -6.22 9.07
C ASN A 8 -0.82 -6.93 8.73
N GLY A 9 0.27 -6.18 8.72
CA GLY A 9 1.59 -6.57 8.21
C GLY A 9 1.81 -6.07 6.78
N PHE A 10 2.42 -4.90 6.64
CA PHE A 10 2.75 -4.24 5.37
C PHE A 10 4.17 -4.59 4.86
N GLY A 11 4.56 -5.83 5.12
CA GLY A 11 5.76 -6.45 4.57
C GLY A 11 5.62 -6.84 3.09
N ARG A 12 6.44 -7.80 2.65
CA ARG A 12 6.47 -8.22 1.23
C ARG A 12 5.08 -8.59 0.68
N ILE A 13 4.36 -9.48 1.36
CA ILE A 13 3.05 -9.94 0.89
C ILE A 13 2.00 -8.84 1.01
N GLY A 14 1.97 -8.10 2.12
CA GLY A 14 1.02 -7.00 2.32
C GLY A 14 1.08 -5.95 1.21
N ARG A 15 2.29 -5.53 0.80
CA ARG A 15 2.47 -4.57 -0.30
C ARG A 15 2.07 -5.12 -1.66
N LEU A 16 2.33 -6.41 -1.93
CA LEU A 16 1.92 -7.04 -3.19
C LEU A 16 0.41 -7.24 -3.28
N VAL A 17 -0.23 -7.56 -2.15
CA VAL A 17 -1.69 -7.62 -2.05
C VAL A 17 -2.29 -6.24 -2.29
N TYR A 18 -1.77 -5.19 -1.65
CA TYR A 18 -2.20 -3.81 -1.90
C TYR A 18 -2.04 -3.42 -3.38
N ARG A 19 -0.89 -3.69 -4.00
CA ARG A 19 -0.65 -3.42 -5.43
C ARG A 19 -1.68 -4.10 -6.34
N THR A 20 -2.04 -5.34 -6.02
CA THR A 20 -3.05 -6.09 -6.79
C THR A 20 -4.44 -5.48 -6.61
N MET A 21 -4.81 -5.16 -5.36
CA MET A 21 -6.13 -4.62 -5.00
C MET A 21 -6.33 -3.17 -5.44
N ALA A 22 -5.27 -2.37 -5.56
CA ALA A 22 -5.37 -0.94 -5.90
C ALA A 22 -6.03 -0.67 -7.26
N ASN A 23 -6.02 -1.66 -8.17
CA ASN A 23 -6.63 -1.56 -9.50
C ASN A 23 -8.00 -2.26 -9.58
N ASP A 24 -8.51 -2.81 -8.49
CA ASP A 24 -9.79 -3.52 -8.44
C ASP A 24 -10.90 -2.55 -7.97
N PRO A 25 -11.87 -2.19 -8.84
CA PRO A 25 -12.92 -1.22 -8.49
C PRO A 25 -13.90 -1.74 -7.42
N ASP A 26 -13.92 -3.06 -7.16
CA ASP A 26 -14.78 -3.66 -6.15
C ASP A 26 -14.12 -3.72 -4.75
N ILE A 27 -12.84 -3.32 -4.63
CA ILE A 27 -12.07 -3.38 -3.39
C ILE A 27 -11.59 -1.99 -2.97
N GLU A 28 -11.74 -1.69 -1.68
CA GLU A 28 -11.20 -0.49 -1.06
C GLU A 28 -10.29 -0.90 0.11
N VAL A 29 -8.98 -0.64 0.00
CA VAL A 29 -8.06 -0.81 1.14
C VAL A 29 -8.15 0.42 2.02
N VAL A 30 -8.71 0.26 3.22
CA VAL A 30 -9.06 1.39 4.10
C VAL A 30 -8.08 1.61 5.24
N ALA A 31 -7.23 0.63 5.54
CA ALA A 31 -6.23 0.73 6.59
C ALA A 31 -5.09 -0.25 6.38
N ILE A 32 -3.89 0.16 6.80
CA ILE A 32 -2.72 -0.71 6.96
C ILE A 32 -2.21 -0.59 8.39
N ASN A 33 -1.66 -1.67 8.92
CA ASN A 33 -0.95 -1.68 10.20
C ASN A 33 0.39 -2.40 10.04
N ASP A 34 1.47 -1.81 10.55
CA ASP A 34 2.80 -2.40 10.59
C ASP A 34 3.60 -1.88 11.80
N LEU A 35 4.79 -2.42 12.03
CA LEU A 35 5.70 -1.96 13.09
C LEU A 35 6.61 -0.81 12.62
N GLY A 36 6.78 -0.64 11.31
CA GLY A 36 7.57 0.45 10.73
C GLY A 36 6.81 1.77 10.62
N ASP A 37 7.56 2.85 10.39
CA ASP A 37 6.98 4.19 10.23
C ASP A 37 6.39 4.41 8.81
N ILE A 38 5.49 5.39 8.70
CA ILE A 38 4.76 5.71 7.47
C ILE A 38 5.72 6.09 6.33
N PRO A 39 6.75 6.94 6.53
CA PRO A 39 7.71 7.26 5.46
C PRO A 39 8.44 6.03 4.92
N THR A 40 8.84 5.11 5.79
CA THR A 40 9.48 3.85 5.36
C THR A 40 8.50 2.98 4.59
N MET A 41 7.25 2.86 5.05
CA MET A 41 6.23 2.06 4.36
C MET A 41 5.91 2.64 2.97
N ALA A 42 5.79 3.96 2.85
CA ALA A 42 5.60 4.64 1.57
C ALA A 42 6.79 4.40 0.63
N HIS A 43 8.02 4.50 1.15
CA HIS A 43 9.22 4.20 0.36
C HIS A 43 9.23 2.76 -0.16
N LEU A 44 8.95 1.78 0.71
CA LEU A 44 8.91 0.37 0.35
C LEU A 44 7.73 0.00 -0.56
N LEU A 45 6.65 0.78 -0.55
CA LEU A 45 5.55 0.65 -1.49
C LEU A 45 5.95 1.17 -2.88
N LYS A 46 6.62 2.33 -2.93
CA LYS A 46 7.10 2.95 -4.17
C LYS A 46 8.15 2.13 -4.88
N TYR A 47 9.11 1.59 -4.13
CA TYR A 47 10.27 0.90 -4.66
C TYR A 47 10.27 -0.57 -4.25
N ASP A 48 10.00 -1.46 -5.20
CA ASP A 48 10.18 -2.90 -5.04
C ASP A 48 11.30 -3.39 -5.96
N SER A 49 12.30 -4.07 -5.40
CA SER A 49 13.46 -4.54 -6.16
C SER A 49 13.16 -5.67 -7.15
N VAL A 50 12.07 -6.43 -6.94
CA VAL A 50 11.69 -7.57 -7.77
C VAL A 50 10.65 -7.16 -8.80
N HIS A 51 9.65 -6.38 -8.39
CA HIS A 51 8.50 -6.03 -9.22
C HIS A 51 8.54 -4.59 -9.76
N GLY A 52 9.55 -3.80 -9.41
CA GLY A 52 9.67 -2.41 -9.84
C GLY A 52 8.65 -1.49 -9.18
N ARG A 53 8.36 -0.37 -9.86
CA ARG A 53 7.40 0.64 -9.41
C ARG A 53 6.01 0.31 -9.95
N ALA A 54 5.01 0.33 -9.08
CA ALA A 54 3.62 0.04 -9.42
C ALA A 54 2.73 1.29 -9.48
N PHE A 55 3.22 2.40 -8.93
CA PHE A 55 2.50 3.67 -8.77
C PHE A 55 3.37 4.80 -9.32
N ASP A 56 2.75 5.81 -9.90
CA ASP A 56 3.46 6.99 -10.41
C ASP A 56 3.94 7.86 -9.25
N THR A 57 3.05 8.07 -8.28
CA THR A 57 3.33 8.79 -7.05
C THR A 57 3.08 7.88 -5.84
N VAL A 58 3.90 8.06 -4.81
CA VAL A 58 3.66 7.50 -3.48
C VAL A 58 4.21 8.52 -2.49
N GLU A 59 3.35 9.05 -1.64
CA GLU A 59 3.65 10.11 -0.69
C GLU A 59 3.16 9.71 0.70
N ALA A 60 4.00 9.98 1.71
CA ALA A 60 3.63 9.82 3.11
C ALA A 60 3.05 11.14 3.63
N THR A 61 1.97 11.04 4.38
CA THR A 61 1.45 12.13 5.22
C THR A 61 1.76 11.82 6.70
N ASP A 62 1.20 12.61 7.61
CA ASP A 62 1.35 12.38 9.05
C ASP A 62 0.72 11.05 9.52
N ASP A 63 -0.31 10.55 8.83
CA ASP A 63 -1.11 9.40 9.26
C ASP A 63 -1.45 8.40 8.15
N SER A 64 -1.05 8.65 6.92
CA SER A 64 -1.49 7.89 5.74
C SER A 64 -0.46 7.85 4.61
N ILE A 65 -0.72 7.01 3.63
CA ILE A 65 0.04 6.91 2.38
C ILE A 65 -0.93 7.18 1.23
N ILE A 66 -0.55 8.09 0.34
CA ILE A 66 -1.29 8.39 -0.90
C ILE A 66 -0.49 7.80 -2.05
N ALA A 67 -1.13 7.00 -2.91
CA ALA A 67 -0.52 6.38 -4.07
C ALA A 67 -1.45 6.48 -5.28
N ASP A 68 -0.91 6.92 -6.42
CA ASP A 68 -1.60 7.06 -7.72
C ASP A 68 -1.23 5.93 -8.69
#